data_AF-A0A918FKL3-F1
#
_entry.id   AF-A0A918FKL3-F1
#
_cell.length_a   1.000
_cell.length_b   1.000
_cell.length_c   1.000
_cell.angle_alpha   90.00
_cell.angle_beta   90.00
_cell.angle_gamma   90.00
#
_symmetry.space_group_name_H-M   'P 1'
#
loop_
_entity.id
_entity.type
_entity.pdbx_description
1 polymer ?
#
loop_
_entity_poly.entity_id
_entity_poly.type
_entity_poly.pdbx_seq_one_letter_code
_entity_poly.pdbx_strand_id
1 'polypeptide(L)'
;MNVTLIFSLERYREVMDAYLAGLEKAKERGLDLSKIHSVASFFVSRVDTEIDKRIDALGTPEAKAARGKAGVANARLAYQAYEEVFGSADNSTQSSDRRSALDSAGANKQRPLWASTGAKDKAYKDTLYVDDLVAPDTVNTMPEATLFATEDHGGITGNTIAGTYEQARADIDAVEALGIGYDEVVQILEDEGVEKFEASWNGLLKSTEAALSRLASSDDR
;
A
#
# COMPACT_ATOMS: atom_id res chain seq x y z
N MET A 1 -11.65 -10.03 1.35
CA MET A 1 -11.69 -8.76 0.59
C MET A 1 -10.28 -8.30 0.29
N ASN A 2 -10.04 -7.72 -0.88
CA ASN A 2 -8.84 -6.91 -1.11
C ASN A 2 -9.29 -5.44 -1.11
N VAL A 3 -8.94 -4.70 -0.07
CA VAL A 3 -9.18 -3.26 -0.01
C VAL A 3 -8.05 -2.57 -0.76
N THR A 4 -8.34 -1.59 -1.62
CA THR A 4 -7.34 -0.97 -2.51
C THR A 4 -7.42 0.55 -2.48
N LEU A 5 -6.50 1.20 -3.20
CA LEU A 5 -6.33 2.66 -3.26
C LEU A 5 -6.11 3.29 -1.87
N ILE A 6 -5.25 2.67 -1.05
CA ILE A 6 -4.86 3.21 0.25
C ILE A 6 -3.51 3.93 0.10
N PHE A 7 -3.50 5.23 0.37
CA PHE A 7 -2.31 6.09 0.25
C PHE A 7 -1.89 6.73 1.59
N SER A 8 -2.85 7.00 2.48
CA SER A 8 -2.61 7.69 3.74
C SER A 8 -2.67 6.75 4.94
N LEU A 9 -1.95 7.12 6.01
CA LEU A 9 -2.02 6.44 7.31
C LEU A 9 -3.42 6.53 7.91
N GLU A 10 -4.09 7.68 7.76
CA GLU A 10 -5.46 7.88 8.22
C GLU A 10 -6.42 6.90 7.54
N ARG A 11 -6.43 6.86 6.21
CA ARG A 11 -7.27 5.92 5.44
C ARG A 11 -6.96 4.48 5.81
N TYR A 12 -5.69 4.14 6.05
CA TYR A 12 -5.36 2.78 6.47
C TYR A 12 -5.94 2.41 7.83
N ARG A 13 -5.92 3.32 8.81
CA ARG A 13 -6.57 3.11 10.11
C ARG A 13 -8.08 2.93 9.96
N GLU A 14 -8.73 3.73 9.13
CA GLU A 14 -10.17 3.57 8.83
C GLU A 14 -10.48 2.22 8.17
N VAL A 15 -9.60 1.73 7.28
CA VAL A 15 -9.74 0.41 6.65
C VAL A 15 -9.63 -0.72 7.67
N MET A 16 -8.69 -0.63 8.61
CA MET A 16 -8.56 -1.60 9.69
C MET A 16 -9.76 -1.55 10.63
N ASP A 17 -10.25 -0.35 10.97
CA ASP A 17 -11.46 -0.16 11.78
C ASP A 17 -12.69 -0.81 11.13
N ALA A 18 -12.90 -0.56 9.83
CA ALA A 18 -13.98 -1.16 9.06
C ALA A 18 -13.86 -2.69 8.98
N TYR A 19 -12.64 -3.22 8.90
CA TYR A 19 -12.42 -4.67 8.94
C TYR A 19 -12.82 -5.29 10.27
N LEU A 20 -12.39 -4.69 11.40
CA LEU A 20 -12.78 -5.16 12.74
C LEU A 20 -14.31 -5.08 12.93
N ALA A 21 -14.94 -3.98 12.50
CA ALA A 21 -16.39 -3.82 12.52
C ALA A 21 -17.12 -4.88 11.68
N GLY A 22 -16.56 -5.26 10.53
CA GLY A 22 -17.07 -6.34 9.70
C GLY A 22 -17.00 -7.71 10.39
N LEU A 23 -15.88 -7.99 11.06
CA LEU A 23 -15.70 -9.23 11.83
C LEU A 23 -16.64 -9.32 13.04
N GLU A 24 -16.87 -8.21 13.74
CA GLU A 24 -17.83 -8.15 14.85
C GLU A 24 -19.24 -8.51 14.40
N LYS A 25 -19.71 -7.89 13.31
CA LYS A 25 -21.02 -8.22 12.71
C LYS A 25 -21.09 -9.67 12.23
N ALA A 26 -19.99 -10.21 11.69
CA ALA A 26 -19.94 -11.61 11.29
C ALA A 26 -20.05 -12.55 12.51
N LYS A 27 -19.37 -12.21 13.61
CA LYS A 27 -19.41 -12.95 14.88
C LYS A 27 -20.82 -12.96 15.47
N GLU A 28 -21.47 -11.80 15.53
CA GLU A 28 -22.86 -11.66 16.01
C GLU A 28 -23.85 -12.52 15.21
N ARG A 29 -23.58 -12.71 13.92
CA ARG A 29 -24.38 -13.56 13.02
C ARG A 29 -24.01 -15.03 13.07
N GLY A 30 -23.07 -15.43 13.94
CA GLY A 30 -22.61 -16.81 14.06
C GLY A 30 -21.82 -17.32 12.85
N LEU A 31 -21.22 -16.41 12.07
CA LEU A 31 -20.38 -16.80 10.93
C LEU A 31 -18.99 -17.24 11.41
N ASP A 32 -18.43 -18.21 10.71
CA ASP A 32 -17.08 -18.72 10.95
C ASP A 32 -16.02 -17.70 10.52
N LEU A 33 -15.44 -16.99 11.49
CA LEU A 33 -14.46 -15.93 11.24
C LEU A 33 -13.16 -16.44 10.63
N SER A 34 -12.82 -17.72 10.82
CA SER A 34 -11.59 -18.32 10.29
C SER A 34 -11.57 -18.38 8.76
N LYS A 35 -12.75 -18.28 8.12
CA LYS A 35 -12.90 -18.25 6.66
C LYS A 35 -12.86 -16.83 6.09
N ILE A 36 -12.86 -15.80 6.93
CA ILE A 36 -12.83 -14.42 6.50
C ILE A 36 -11.38 -13.97 6.41
N HIS A 37 -10.93 -13.70 5.18
CA HIS A 37 -9.60 -13.17 4.90
C HIS A 37 -9.69 -11.79 4.27
N SER A 38 -8.74 -10.93 4.63
CA SER A 38 -8.59 -9.63 4.00
C SER A 38 -7.13 -9.22 3.85
N VAL A 39 -6.86 -8.46 2.81
CA VAL A 39 -5.63 -7.68 2.63
C VAL A 39 -5.98 -6.21 2.44
N ALA A 40 -5.06 -5.33 2.79
CA ALA A 40 -5.17 -3.89 2.59
C ALA A 40 -4.04 -3.40 1.70
N SER A 41 -4.35 -3.13 0.43
CA SER A 41 -3.40 -2.72 -0.60
C SER A 41 -2.99 -1.26 -0.45
N PHE A 42 -1.85 -1.06 0.20
CA PHE A 42 -1.21 0.22 0.47
C PHE A 42 -0.19 0.55 -0.64
N PHE A 43 -0.37 1.68 -1.32
CA PHE A 43 0.38 2.04 -2.52
C PHE A 43 1.69 2.75 -2.17
N VAL A 44 2.80 2.27 -2.74
CA VAL A 44 4.15 2.73 -2.38
C VAL A 44 4.73 3.70 -3.42
N SER A 45 5.04 3.25 -4.64
CA SER A 45 5.83 4.06 -5.59
C SER A 45 5.15 5.36 -6.04
N ARG A 46 3.82 5.46 -5.93
CA ARG A 46 3.07 6.66 -6.33
C ARG A 46 3.37 7.84 -5.41
N VAL A 47 3.66 7.56 -4.14
CA VAL A 47 4.03 8.56 -3.13
C VAL A 47 5.35 9.21 -3.51
N ASP A 48 6.40 8.41 -3.78
CA ASP A 48 7.66 8.97 -4.25
C ASP A 48 7.52 9.69 -5.58
N THR A 49 6.72 9.17 -6.53
CA THR A 49 6.54 9.83 -7.83
C THR A 49 6.02 11.26 -7.70
N GLU A 50 5.02 11.49 -6.85
CA GLU A 50 4.46 12.83 -6.66
C GLU A 50 5.34 13.72 -5.77
N ILE A 51 5.91 13.17 -4.69
CA ILE A 51 6.79 13.93 -3.80
C ILE A 51 8.10 14.32 -4.49
N ASP A 52 8.73 13.40 -5.22
CA ASP A 52 9.95 13.68 -5.96
C ASP A 52 9.75 14.74 -7.02
N LYS A 53 8.61 14.72 -7.73
CA LYS A 53 8.25 15.76 -8.69
C LYS A 53 8.18 17.14 -8.02
N ARG A 54 7.64 17.23 -6.80
CA ARG A 54 7.59 18.47 -6.02
C ARG A 54 8.99 18.86 -5.51
N ILE A 55 9.79 17.91 -5.04
CA ILE A 55 11.18 18.12 -4.64
C ILE A 55 12.02 18.66 -5.80
N ASP A 56 11.91 18.05 -6.99
CA ASP A 56 12.65 18.46 -8.18
C ASP A 56 12.27 19.88 -8.62
N ALA A 57 11.01 20.28 -8.43
CA ALA A 57 10.54 21.65 -8.69
C ALA A 57 11.15 22.70 -7.74
N LEU A 58 11.54 22.32 -6.51
CA LEU A 58 12.26 23.21 -5.59
C LEU A 58 13.70 23.46 -6.07
N GLY A 59 14.33 22.44 -6.68
CA GLY A 59 15.65 22.57 -7.32
C GLY A 59 16.84 22.76 -6.38
N THR A 60 16.66 22.69 -5.06
CA THR A 60 17.75 22.88 -4.08
C THR A 60 18.48 21.56 -3.76
N PRO A 61 19.78 21.60 -3.45
CA PRO A 61 20.52 20.41 -2.99
C PRO A 61 19.92 19.79 -1.73
N GLU A 62 19.43 20.63 -0.80
CA GLU A 62 18.82 20.20 0.45
C GLU A 62 17.53 19.42 0.18
N ALA A 63 16.68 19.88 -0.75
CA ALA A 63 15.46 19.18 -1.13
C ALA A 63 15.77 17.83 -1.79
N LYS A 64 16.79 17.78 -2.67
CA LYS A 64 17.18 16.55 -3.37
C LYS A 64 17.59 15.42 -2.44
N ALA A 65 18.07 15.72 -1.23
CA ALA A 65 18.41 14.71 -0.23
C ALA A 65 17.19 13.95 0.35
N ALA A 66 15.97 14.46 0.13
CA ALA A 66 14.72 13.82 0.56
C ALA A 66 14.10 12.90 -0.51
N ARG A 67 14.64 12.89 -1.73
CA ARG A 67 14.10 12.08 -2.84
C ARG A 67 14.09 10.58 -2.55
N GLY A 68 13.05 9.90 -3.01
CA GLY A 68 12.94 8.43 -2.98
C GLY A 68 12.81 7.81 -1.58
N LYS A 69 12.54 8.63 -0.55
CA LYS A 69 12.40 8.18 0.84
C LYS A 69 10.94 8.06 1.28
N ALA A 70 10.07 8.90 0.75
CA ALA A 70 8.73 9.09 1.28
C ALA A 70 7.84 7.86 1.09
N GLY A 71 7.96 7.14 -0.03
CA GLY A 71 7.19 5.92 -0.29
C GLY A 71 7.47 4.81 0.72
N VAL A 72 8.75 4.49 0.93
CA VAL A 72 9.19 3.50 1.91
C VAL A 72 8.87 3.96 3.34
N ALA A 73 9.12 5.23 3.67
CA ALA A 73 8.78 5.80 4.97
C ALA A 73 7.28 5.69 5.29
N ASN A 74 6.42 6.07 4.34
CA ASN A 74 4.97 5.98 4.49
C ASN A 74 4.50 4.53 4.71
N ALA A 75 5.05 3.57 3.96
CA ALA A 75 4.71 2.15 4.12
C ALA A 75 5.20 1.57 5.46
N ARG A 76 6.38 1.98 5.95
CA ARG A 76 6.88 1.59 7.29
C ARG A 76 5.99 2.11 8.40
N LEU A 77 5.53 3.36 8.30
CA LEU A 77 4.58 3.94 9.25
C LEU A 77 3.19 3.30 9.14
N ALA A 78 2.78 2.83 7.95
CA ALA A 78 1.58 2.03 7.80
C ALA A 78 1.72 0.69 8.53
N TYR A 79 2.86 0.02 8.41
CA TYR A 79 3.14 -1.21 9.16
C TYR A 79 3.16 -0.97 10.68
N GLN A 80 3.70 0.17 11.15
CA GLN A 80 3.58 0.57 12.56
C GLN A 80 2.12 0.65 13.01
N ALA A 81 1.26 1.32 12.23
CA ALA A 81 -0.17 1.41 12.52
C ALA A 81 -0.85 0.03 12.53
N TYR A 82 -0.41 -0.90 11.67
CA TYR A 82 -0.86 -2.29 11.69
C TYR A 82 -0.48 -2.99 12.99
N GLU A 83 0.76 -2.86 13.45
CA GLU A 83 1.21 -3.48 14.71
C GLU A 83 0.46 -2.95 15.93
N GLU A 84 0.12 -1.65 15.96
CA GLU A 84 -0.71 -1.06 17.02
C GLU A 84 -2.12 -1.67 17.09
N VAL A 85 -2.68 -2.12 15.97
CA VAL A 85 -4.03 -2.71 15.91
C VAL A 85 -3.99 -4.22 16.14
N PHE A 86 -3.07 -4.92 15.46
CA PHE A 86 -3.03 -6.38 15.35
C PHE A 86 -1.91 -7.06 16.14
N GLY A 87 -1.07 -6.28 16.82
CA GLY A 87 0.10 -6.75 17.54
C GLY A 87 1.29 -7.04 16.62
N SER A 88 2.49 -6.80 17.13
CA SER A 88 3.74 -7.11 16.43
C SER A 88 4.08 -8.59 16.52
N ALA A 89 4.81 -9.11 15.52
CA ALA A 89 5.17 -10.53 15.48
C ALA A 89 6.18 -10.94 16.57
N ASP A 90 6.98 -10.00 17.08
CA ASP A 90 7.91 -10.19 18.18
C ASP A 90 7.26 -9.97 19.56
N ASN A 91 5.96 -9.65 19.60
CA ASN A 91 5.19 -9.31 20.79
C ASN A 91 5.68 -8.06 21.55
N SER A 92 6.49 -7.20 20.92
CA SER A 92 6.87 -5.88 21.47
C SER A 92 5.69 -4.90 21.52
N THR A 93 4.72 -5.07 20.62
CA THR A 93 3.46 -4.31 20.57
C THR A 93 2.30 -5.27 20.76
N GLN A 94 1.47 -5.01 21.78
CA GLN A 94 0.26 -5.80 22.03
C GLN A 94 -0.85 -5.38 21.07
N SER A 95 -1.68 -6.34 20.65
CA SER A 95 -2.88 -6.02 19.88
C SER A 95 -3.89 -5.24 20.71
N SER A 96 -4.70 -4.42 20.03
CA SER A 96 -5.81 -3.71 20.67
C SER A 96 -6.81 -4.68 21.34
N ASP A 97 -7.45 -4.27 22.44
CA ASP A 97 -8.44 -5.09 23.16
C ASP A 97 -9.57 -5.59 22.24
N ARG A 98 -10.01 -4.71 21.34
CA ARG A 98 -11.03 -5.00 20.32
C ARG A 98 -10.59 -6.15 19.41
N ARG A 99 -9.32 -6.14 18.98
CA ARG A 99 -8.76 -7.22 18.18
C ARG A 99 -8.64 -8.52 18.98
N SER A 100 -8.12 -8.46 20.20
CA SER A 100 -7.92 -9.63 21.08
C SER A 100 -9.22 -10.42 21.32
N ALA A 101 -10.36 -9.74 21.41
CA ALA A 101 -11.68 -10.37 21.55
C ALA A 101 -12.17 -11.13 20.30
N LEU A 102 -11.65 -10.77 19.12
CA LEU A 102 -11.93 -11.43 17.84
C LEU A 102 -10.96 -12.58 17.57
N ASP A 103 -9.70 -12.47 18.01
CA ASP A 103 -8.70 -13.55 17.93
C ASP A 103 -9.17 -14.81 18.66
N SER A 104 -9.74 -14.63 19.86
CA SER A 104 -10.31 -15.74 20.64
C SER A 104 -11.49 -16.44 19.94
N ALA A 105 -12.07 -15.80 18.92
CA ALA A 105 -13.13 -16.35 18.07
C ALA A 105 -12.62 -16.86 16.71
N GLY A 106 -11.30 -16.97 16.52
CA GLY A 106 -10.67 -17.52 15.32
C GLY A 106 -10.56 -16.55 14.14
N ALA A 107 -10.61 -15.23 14.37
CA ALA A 107 -10.52 -14.25 13.30
C ALA A 107 -9.11 -14.13 12.72
N ASN A 108 -8.98 -14.00 11.39
CA ASN A 108 -7.69 -13.71 10.75
C ASN A 108 -7.32 -12.22 10.87
N LYS A 109 -6.01 -11.91 10.82
CA LYS A 109 -5.54 -10.51 10.67
C LYS A 109 -5.79 -10.03 9.24
N GLN A 110 -6.06 -8.74 9.05
CA GLN A 110 -6.02 -8.12 7.72
C GLN A 110 -4.58 -7.76 7.41
N ARG A 111 -3.97 -8.47 6.48
CA ARG A 111 -2.53 -8.31 6.17
C ARG A 111 -2.28 -7.02 5.38
N PRO A 112 -1.27 -6.21 5.72
CA PRO A 112 -0.79 -5.15 4.85
C PRO A 112 -0.31 -5.75 3.52
N LEU A 113 -0.67 -5.12 2.42
CA LEU A 113 -0.25 -5.52 1.08
C LEU A 113 0.41 -4.32 0.38
N TRP A 114 1.70 -4.42 0.07
CA TRP A 114 2.44 -3.39 -0.65
C TRP A 114 2.09 -3.46 -2.14
N ALA A 115 1.40 -2.44 -2.62
CA ALA A 115 0.96 -2.29 -4.00
C ALA A 115 1.76 -1.21 -4.72
N SER A 116 1.81 -1.29 -6.05
CA SER A 116 2.61 -0.38 -6.88
C SER A 116 4.08 -0.35 -6.43
N THR A 117 4.72 -1.52 -6.37
CA THR A 117 6.09 -1.71 -5.84
C THR A 117 7.17 -1.77 -6.93
N GLY A 118 6.84 -1.42 -8.18
CA GLY A 118 7.85 -1.23 -9.21
C GLY A 118 8.42 0.19 -9.19
N ALA A 119 9.73 0.33 -9.02
CA ALA A 119 10.44 1.61 -9.11
C ALA A 119 10.11 2.35 -10.41
N LYS A 120 9.85 3.66 -10.31
CA LYS A 120 9.50 4.51 -11.46
C LYS A 120 10.68 5.33 -11.96
N ASP A 121 11.62 5.65 -11.07
CA ASP A 121 12.88 6.29 -11.41
C ASP A 121 13.97 5.22 -11.56
N LYS A 122 14.75 5.30 -12.64
CA LYS A 122 15.88 4.40 -12.93
C LYS A 122 17.10 4.68 -12.05
N ALA A 123 17.12 5.82 -11.35
CA ALA A 123 18.14 6.11 -10.35
C ALA A 123 17.99 5.23 -9.10
N TYR A 124 16.81 4.65 -8.88
CA TYR A 124 16.55 3.74 -7.77
C TYR A 124 16.83 2.31 -8.16
N LYS A 125 17.15 1.49 -7.16
CA LYS A 125 17.13 0.04 -7.33
C LYS A 125 15.72 -0.36 -7.77
N ASP A 126 15.62 -1.17 -8.81
CA ASP A 126 14.36 -1.75 -9.27
C ASP A 126 13.74 -2.73 -8.25
N THR A 127 14.53 -3.16 -7.26
CA THR A 127 14.10 -3.94 -6.08
C THR A 127 13.77 -3.09 -4.84
N LEU A 128 13.91 -1.76 -4.87
CA LEU A 128 13.82 -0.87 -3.69
C LEU A 128 12.61 -1.17 -2.79
N TYR A 129 11.41 -1.18 -3.38
CA TYR A 129 10.16 -1.38 -2.63
C TYR A 129 9.86 -2.83 -2.26
N VAL A 130 10.78 -3.74 -2.56
CA VAL A 130 10.75 -5.13 -2.09
C VAL A 130 11.73 -5.28 -0.95
N ASP A 131 13.00 -4.94 -1.19
CA ASP A 131 14.09 -5.06 -0.23
C ASP A 131 13.78 -4.33 1.08
N ASP A 132 13.25 -3.11 0.98
CA ASP A 132 13.08 -2.22 2.14
C ASP A 132 11.74 -2.39 2.87
N LEU A 133 10.87 -3.30 2.40
CA LEU A 133 9.50 -3.51 2.90
C LEU A 133 9.20 -4.99 3.25
N VAL A 134 10.21 -5.73 3.67
CA VAL A 134 10.05 -7.10 4.16
C VAL A 134 9.67 -7.07 5.63
N ALA A 135 8.48 -7.58 5.97
CA ALA A 135 8.04 -7.71 7.36
C ALA A 135 7.07 -8.89 7.56
N PRO A 136 6.95 -9.43 8.79
CA PRO A 136 5.97 -10.46 9.11
C PRO A 136 4.54 -10.08 8.72
N ASP A 137 3.73 -11.09 8.38
CA ASP A 137 2.31 -10.94 8.04
C ASP A 137 2.01 -10.00 6.85
N THR A 138 2.98 -9.59 6.04
CA THR A 138 2.77 -8.73 4.87
C THR A 138 2.60 -9.51 3.56
N VAL A 139 2.12 -8.84 2.51
CA VAL A 139 2.11 -9.29 1.12
C VAL A 139 2.78 -8.21 0.27
N ASN A 140 3.48 -8.58 -0.80
CA ASN A 140 3.90 -7.63 -1.83
C ASN A 140 3.33 -8.08 -3.18
N THR A 141 2.52 -7.25 -3.84
CA THR A 141 2.02 -7.53 -5.19
C THR A 141 2.91 -6.85 -6.21
N MET A 142 3.95 -7.58 -6.62
CA MET A 142 4.97 -7.08 -7.53
C MET A 142 4.47 -7.12 -8.99
N PRO A 143 4.78 -6.09 -9.80
CA PRO A 143 4.82 -6.25 -11.25
C PRO A 143 5.82 -7.36 -11.63
N GLU A 144 5.58 -8.03 -12.75
CA GLU A 144 6.43 -9.14 -13.24
C GLU A 144 7.91 -8.77 -13.34
N ALA A 145 8.23 -7.58 -13.87
CA ALA A 145 9.61 -7.12 -13.97
C ALA A 145 10.30 -6.96 -12.58
N THR A 146 9.56 -6.48 -11.58
CA THR A 146 10.07 -6.34 -10.20
C THR A 146 10.26 -7.71 -9.54
N LEU A 147 9.38 -8.68 -9.83
CA LEU A 147 9.53 -10.06 -9.36
C LEU A 147 10.83 -10.67 -9.90
N PHE A 148 11.08 -10.56 -11.21
CA PHE A 148 12.30 -11.10 -11.82
C PHE A 148 13.58 -10.36 -11.38
N ALA A 149 13.53 -9.04 -11.21
CA ALA A 149 14.65 -8.29 -10.63
C ALA A 149 14.97 -8.74 -9.19
N THR A 150 13.92 -8.96 -8.40
CA THR A 150 14.06 -9.49 -7.02
C THR A 150 14.67 -10.89 -7.02
N GLU A 151 14.24 -11.77 -7.92
CA GLU A 151 14.80 -13.12 -8.07
C GLU A 151 16.29 -13.09 -8.45
N ASP A 152 16.66 -12.21 -9.39
CA ASP A 152 18.03 -12.10 -9.89
C ASP A 152 18.99 -11.47 -8.86
N HIS A 153 18.60 -10.38 -8.20
CA HIS A 153 19.51 -9.59 -7.35
C HIS A 153 18.86 -8.90 -6.14
N GLY A 154 17.72 -9.39 -5.64
CA GLY A 154 17.07 -8.87 -4.43
C GLY A 154 17.91 -9.00 -3.16
N GLY A 155 17.85 -7.98 -2.30
CA GLY A 155 18.62 -7.85 -1.06
C GLY A 155 17.88 -8.34 0.19
N ILE A 156 17.28 -9.53 0.17
CA ILE A 156 16.41 -10.00 1.26
C ILE A 156 17.21 -10.47 2.47
N THR A 157 17.22 -9.67 3.54
CA THR A 157 18.07 -9.87 4.72
C THR A 157 17.30 -10.12 6.03
N GLY A 158 15.96 -10.19 5.97
CA GLY A 158 15.09 -10.40 7.12
C GLY A 158 14.00 -9.34 7.21
N ASN A 159 13.56 -9.00 8.42
CA ASN A 159 12.60 -7.92 8.62
C ASN A 159 13.31 -6.56 8.45
N THR A 160 13.04 -5.87 7.35
CA THR A 160 13.64 -4.58 7.00
C THR A 160 12.78 -3.37 7.42
N ILE A 161 11.64 -3.60 8.06
CA ILE A 161 10.79 -2.57 8.65
C ILE A 161 11.05 -2.39 10.15
N ALA A 162 11.35 -3.46 10.90
CA ALA A 162 11.58 -3.36 12.33
C ALA A 162 12.67 -2.34 12.70
N GLY A 163 12.38 -1.50 13.70
CA GLY A 163 13.31 -0.48 14.18
C GLY A 163 13.47 0.76 13.29
N THR A 164 12.68 0.88 12.21
CA THR A 164 12.81 2.00 11.25
C THR A 164 11.79 3.12 11.44
N TYR A 165 10.84 2.99 12.38
CA TYR A 165 9.70 3.91 12.51
C TYR A 165 10.10 5.35 12.82
N GLU A 166 11.11 5.56 13.68
CA GLU A 166 11.60 6.91 13.98
C GLU A 166 12.22 7.58 12.75
N GLN A 167 13.03 6.84 11.99
CA GLN A 167 13.61 7.36 10.76
C GLN A 167 12.53 7.63 9.71
N ALA A 168 11.55 6.74 9.57
CA ALA A 168 10.43 6.93 8.66
C ALA A 168 9.62 8.19 9.01
N ARG A 169 9.40 8.47 10.31
CA ARG A 169 8.80 9.74 10.75
C ARG A 169 9.66 10.94 10.33
N ALA A 170 10.96 10.89 10.63
CA ALA A 170 11.88 11.97 10.28
C ALA A 170 11.97 12.23 8.78
N ASP A 171 11.88 11.19 7.94
CA ASP A 171 11.87 11.32 6.48
C ASP A 171 10.60 12.04 5.98
N ILE A 172 9.44 11.75 6.56
CA ILE A 172 8.18 12.47 6.24
C ILE A 172 8.24 13.91 6.76
N ASP A 173 8.68 14.12 8.00
CA ASP A 173 8.83 15.45 8.60
C ASP A 173 9.80 16.33 7.78
N ALA A 174 10.86 15.73 7.22
CA ALA A 174 11.80 16.42 6.34
C ALA A 174 11.15 16.87 5.03
N VAL A 175 10.24 16.06 4.45
CA VAL A 175 9.45 16.44 3.28
C VAL A 175 8.50 17.60 3.62
N GLU A 176 7.86 17.56 4.79
CA GLU A 176 6.99 18.65 5.25
C GLU A 176 7.76 19.95 5.52
N ALA A 177 8.98 19.86 6.05
CA ALA A 177 9.86 21.00 6.27
C ALA A 177 10.28 21.70 4.96
N LEU A 178 10.19 21.01 3.82
CA LEU A 178 10.38 21.58 2.48
C LEU A 178 9.11 22.28 1.94
N GLY A 179 8.02 22.29 2.71
CA GLY A 179 6.73 22.85 2.32
C GLY A 179 5.86 21.91 1.47
N ILE A 180 6.19 20.62 1.43
CA ILE A 180 5.41 19.60 0.72
C ILE A 180 4.50 18.90 1.74
N GLY A 181 3.22 19.29 1.77
CA GLY A 181 2.26 18.75 2.74
C GLY A 181 1.92 17.28 2.47
N TYR A 182 2.13 16.40 3.46
CA TYR A 182 1.79 14.98 3.35
C TYR A 182 0.32 14.76 3.01
N ASP A 183 -0.59 15.41 3.76
CA ASP A 183 -2.04 15.27 3.60
C ASP A 183 -2.51 15.69 2.19
N GLU A 184 -1.94 16.77 1.65
CA GLU A 184 -2.25 17.25 0.31
C GLU A 184 -1.82 16.23 -0.76
N VAL A 185 -0.60 15.67 -0.62
CA VAL A 185 -0.09 14.66 -1.54
C VAL A 185 -0.96 13.41 -1.53
N VAL A 186 -1.28 12.86 -0.35
CA VAL A 186 -2.05 11.62 -0.28
C VAL A 186 -3.50 11.80 -0.74
N GLN A 187 -4.08 12.99 -0.53
CA GLN A 187 -5.41 13.33 -1.07
C GLN A 187 -5.40 13.35 -2.60
N ILE A 188 -4.42 14.03 -3.21
CA ILE A 188 -4.26 14.06 -4.68
C ILE A 188 -4.06 12.65 -5.23
N LEU A 189 -3.27 11.82 -4.55
CA LEU A 189 -3.06 10.43 -4.98
C LEU A 189 -4.32 9.57 -4.88
N GLU A 190 -5.18 9.81 -3.89
CA GLU A 190 -6.49 9.16 -3.76
C GLU A 190 -7.41 9.59 -4.91
N ASP A 191 -7.56 10.90 -5.15
CA ASP A 191 -8.40 11.46 -6.21
C ASP A 191 -7.95 10.98 -7.61
N GLU A 192 -6.67 11.17 -7.94
CA GLU A 192 -6.11 10.68 -9.21
C GLU A 192 -6.18 9.15 -9.31
N GLY A 193 -6.09 8.45 -8.17
CA GLY A 193 -6.20 7.01 -8.08
C GLY A 193 -7.56 6.52 -8.56
N VAL A 194 -8.64 7.17 -8.10
CA VAL A 194 -10.03 6.89 -8.52
C VAL A 194 -10.22 7.23 -9.99
N GLU A 195 -9.79 8.41 -10.44
CA GLU A 195 -9.94 8.85 -11.84
C GLU A 195 -9.23 7.89 -12.81
N LYS A 196 -8.00 7.46 -12.51
CA LYS A 196 -7.24 6.51 -13.34
C LYS A 196 -7.92 5.15 -13.42
N PHE A 197 -8.57 4.71 -12.34
CA PHE A 197 -9.33 3.46 -12.32
C PHE A 197 -10.59 3.56 -13.19
N GLU A 198 -11.35 4.65 -13.05
CA GLU A 198 -12.53 4.91 -13.88
C GLU A 198 -12.17 4.99 -15.37
N ALA A 199 -11.11 5.73 -15.70
CA ALA A 199 -10.64 5.85 -17.09
C ALA A 199 -10.23 4.49 -17.67
N SER A 200 -9.51 3.66 -16.90
CA SER A 200 -9.11 2.31 -17.33
C SER A 200 -10.33 1.39 -17.55
N TRP A 201 -11.34 1.48 -16.69
CA TRP A 201 -12.59 0.73 -16.83
C TRP A 201 -13.36 1.14 -18.09
N ASN A 202 -13.51 2.43 -18.33
CA ASN A 202 -14.15 2.96 -19.54
C ASN A 202 -13.39 2.56 -20.82
N GLY A 203 -12.05 2.48 -20.75
CA GLY A 203 -11.22 1.95 -21.84
C GLY A 203 -11.49 0.46 -22.14
N LEU A 204 -11.64 -0.35 -21.09
CA LEU A 204 -12.00 -1.77 -21.23
C LEU A 204 -13.40 -1.94 -21.85
N LEU A 205 -14.39 -1.16 -21.41
CA LEU A 205 -15.75 -1.21 -21.96
C LEU A 205 -15.75 -0.89 -23.46
N LYS A 206 -15.11 0.20 -23.88
CA LYS A 206 -14.98 0.57 -25.30
C LYS A 206 -14.29 -0.53 -26.12
N SER A 207 -13.23 -1.13 -25.58
CA SER A 207 -12.51 -2.21 -26.26
C SER A 207 -13.39 -3.46 -26.43
N THR A 208 -14.20 -3.78 -25.44
CA THR A 208 -15.13 -4.91 -25.43
C THR A 208 -16.29 -4.67 -26.41
N GLU A 209 -16.89 -3.48 -26.39
CA GLU A 209 -17.93 -3.07 -27.34
C GLU A 209 -17.45 -3.15 -28.79
N ALA A 210 -16.21 -2.70 -29.05
CA ALA A 210 -15.60 -2.79 -30.37
C ALA A 210 -15.38 -4.25 -30.80
N ALA A 211 -15.01 -5.14 -29.87
CA ALA A 211 -14.86 -6.56 -30.16
C ALA A 211 -16.20 -7.23 -30.47
N LEU A 212 -17.24 -6.97 -29.66
CA LEU A 212 -18.59 -7.50 -29.88
C LEU A 212 -19.17 -7.02 -31.21
N SER A 213 -19.00 -5.74 -31.55
CA SER A 213 -19.48 -5.17 -32.82
C SER A 213 -18.81 -5.82 -34.03
N ARG A 214 -17.49 -6.08 -33.95
CA ARG A 214 -16.76 -6.79 -35.02
C ARG A 214 -17.29 -8.20 -35.23
N LEU A 215 -17.54 -8.95 -34.16
CA LEU A 215 -18.04 -10.33 -34.23
C LEU A 215 -19.50 -10.39 -34.74
N ALA A 216 -20.36 -9.48 -34.30
CA ALA A 216 -21.73 -9.39 -34.82
C ALA A 216 -21.76 -9.10 -36.33
N SER A 217 -20.85 -8.24 -36.81
CA SER A 217 -20.74 -7.92 -38.25
C SER A 217 -20.11 -9.01 -39.11
N SER A 218 -19.51 -10.05 -38.50
CA SER A 218 -18.97 -11.20 -39.22
C SER A 218 -19.97 -12.36 -39.38
N ASP A 219 -21.01 -12.43 -38.54
CA ASP A 219 -22.06 -13.45 -38.65
C ASP A 219 -23.13 -13.11 -39.71
N ASP A 220 -23.17 -11.86 -40.19
CA ASP A 220 -24.04 -11.39 -41.29
C ASP A 220 -23.43 -11.58 -42.70
N ARG A 221 -22.33 -12.35 -42.83
CA ARG A 221 -21.66 -12.68 -44.11
C ARG A 221 -21.53 -14.18 -44.32
#